data_AF-A0AAU6ZAY8-F1
#
_entry.id   AF-A0AAU6ZAY8-F1
#
_cell.length_a   1.000
_cell.length_b   1.000
_cell.length_c   1.000
_cell.angle_alpha   90.00
_cell.angle_beta   90.00
_cell.angle_gamma   90.00
#
_symmetry.space_group_name_H-M   'P 1'
#
loop_
_entity.id
_entity.type
_entity.pdbx_description
1 polymer ?
#
loop_
_entity_poly.entity_id
_entity_poly.type
_entity_poly.pdbx_seq_one_letter_code
_entity_poly.pdbx_strand_id
1 'polypeptide(L)'
;MLNQTTLDQLWNFDNPEVSEARFRAAMEDKEYDADERGELATQLGRAIGLQGRFEEADALLDSIDGEEEPTVGVRILLERGRVLNSSGHAAMAVPLFEQAAELGDHLGEEFLAVDALHMLAIADAAHAESWTRSALEYASTVHDPRTRRWMVALHNNLGRTLHGAGRRTEAMVEFQLAEQWAERVGTLKQQELAREAIQECERSLAAEAAT
;
A
#
# COMPACT_ATOMS: atom_id res chain seq x y z
N MET A 1 17.90 -10.06 -4.05
CA MET A 1 16.53 -9.54 -4.13
C MET A 1 15.61 -10.49 -4.86
N LEU A 2 14.52 -10.88 -4.21
CA LEU A 2 13.51 -11.77 -4.75
C LEU A 2 12.75 -11.11 -5.90
N ASN A 3 12.54 -11.87 -6.97
CA ASN A 3 11.66 -11.42 -8.04
C ASN A 3 10.23 -11.25 -7.49
N GLN A 4 9.63 -10.08 -7.75
CA GLN A 4 8.27 -9.78 -7.33
C GLN A 4 7.24 -10.85 -7.70
N THR A 5 7.34 -11.49 -8.87
CA THR A 5 6.40 -12.53 -9.29
C THR A 5 6.38 -13.70 -8.29
N THR A 6 7.51 -13.99 -7.65
CA THR A 6 7.62 -15.02 -6.62
C THR A 6 6.88 -14.61 -5.36
N LEU A 7 7.06 -13.35 -4.91
CA LEU A 7 6.33 -12.81 -3.76
C LEU A 7 4.81 -12.81 -4.01
N ASP A 8 4.38 -12.40 -5.21
CA ASP A 8 2.97 -12.34 -5.58
C ASP A 8 2.28 -13.73 -5.52
N GLN A 9 3.00 -14.80 -5.84
CA GLN A 9 2.47 -16.18 -5.78
C GLN A 9 2.26 -16.68 -4.35
N LEU A 10 3.02 -16.15 -3.39
CA LEU A 10 2.88 -16.50 -1.97
C LEU A 10 1.69 -15.76 -1.33
N TRP A 11 1.26 -14.65 -1.92
CA TRP A 11 0.15 -13.84 -1.41
C TRP A 11 -1.25 -14.36 -1.75
N ASN A 12 -2.11 -14.29 -0.75
CA ASN A 12 -3.56 -14.34 -0.83
C ASN A 12 -4.09 -13.33 0.20
N PHE A 13 -4.35 -12.10 -0.25
CA PHE A 13 -4.79 -11.03 0.65
C PHE A 13 -6.16 -11.28 1.28
N ASP A 14 -7.01 -12.11 0.67
CA ASP A 14 -8.30 -12.52 1.24
C ASP A 14 -8.15 -13.59 2.33
N ASN A 15 -6.98 -14.25 2.41
CA ASN A 15 -6.67 -15.26 3.41
C ASN A 15 -5.20 -15.15 3.86
N PRO A 16 -4.89 -14.22 4.78
CA PRO A 16 -3.52 -13.98 5.22
C PRO A 16 -2.91 -15.18 5.98
N GLU A 17 -3.72 -16.07 6.57
CA GLU A 17 -3.25 -17.31 7.22
C GLU A 17 -2.61 -18.27 6.20
N VAL A 18 -3.21 -18.40 5.01
CA VAL A 18 -2.63 -19.20 3.91
C VAL A 18 -1.31 -18.59 3.44
N SER A 19 -1.22 -17.27 3.36
CA SER A 19 0.03 -16.59 3.02
C SER A 19 1.10 -16.77 4.07
N GLU A 20 0.76 -16.66 5.35
CA GLU A 20 1.71 -16.95 6.44
C GLU A 20 2.30 -18.35 6.29
N ALA A 21 1.46 -19.38 6.11
CA ALA A 21 1.94 -20.75 5.94
C ALA A 21 2.88 -20.90 4.74
N ARG A 22 2.59 -20.23 3.63
CA ARG A 22 3.43 -20.22 2.42
C ARG A 22 4.77 -19.52 2.66
N PHE A 23 4.76 -18.35 3.30
CA PHE A 23 6.00 -17.63 3.62
C PHE A 23 6.87 -18.40 4.61
N ARG A 24 6.27 -19.04 5.63
CA ARG A 24 7.03 -19.92 6.54
C ARG A 24 7.68 -21.08 5.81
N ALA A 25 6.94 -21.73 4.90
CA ALA A 25 7.51 -22.81 4.08
C ALA A 25 8.64 -22.30 3.16
N ALA A 26 8.47 -21.14 2.53
CA ALA A 26 9.51 -20.52 1.71
C ALA A 26 10.78 -20.20 2.51
N MET A 27 10.64 -19.77 3.77
CA MET A 27 11.79 -19.49 4.65
C MET A 27 12.63 -20.72 5.01
N GLU A 28 12.08 -21.93 4.88
CA GLU A 28 12.80 -23.19 5.09
C GLU A 28 13.60 -23.61 3.85
N ASP A 29 13.33 -22.99 2.70
CA ASP A 29 14.04 -23.29 1.47
C ASP A 29 15.48 -22.76 1.53
N LYS A 30 16.43 -23.66 1.25
CA LYS A 30 17.86 -23.35 1.26
C LYS A 30 18.34 -22.71 -0.04
N GLU A 31 17.49 -22.68 -1.05
CA GLU A 31 17.79 -21.99 -2.32
C GLU A 31 17.81 -20.47 -2.15
N TYR A 32 17.05 -19.92 -1.20
CA TYR A 32 17.09 -18.49 -0.90
C TYR A 32 18.36 -18.10 -0.14
N ASP A 33 18.96 -16.96 -0.50
CA ASP A 33 20.09 -16.39 0.23
C ASP A 33 19.62 -15.62 1.50
N ALA A 34 20.55 -14.90 2.15
CA ALA A 34 20.24 -14.15 3.36
C ALA A 34 19.29 -12.96 3.09
N ASP A 35 19.53 -12.23 2.01
CA ASP A 35 18.79 -11.02 1.65
C ASP A 35 17.37 -11.39 1.21
N GLU A 36 17.24 -12.44 0.40
CA GLU A 36 15.95 -13.00 -0.02
C GLU A 36 15.13 -13.52 1.16
N ARG A 37 15.78 -14.14 2.15
CA ARG A 37 15.12 -14.51 3.42
C ARG A 37 14.71 -13.29 4.23
N GLY A 38 15.50 -12.21 4.23
CA GLY A 38 15.12 -10.93 4.83
C GLY A 38 13.83 -10.40 4.21
N GLU A 39 13.74 -10.38 2.88
CA GLU A 39 12.52 -9.96 2.18
C GLU A 39 11.32 -10.86 2.51
N LEU A 40 11.46 -12.18 2.47
CA LEU A 40 10.38 -13.12 2.86
C LEU A 40 9.92 -12.89 4.30
N ALA A 41 10.85 -12.64 5.22
CA ALA A 41 10.53 -12.37 6.62
C ALA A 41 9.70 -11.08 6.79
N THR A 42 9.98 -10.02 6.01
CA THR A 42 9.12 -8.81 6.03
C THR A 42 7.70 -9.13 5.55
N GLN A 43 7.55 -9.93 4.48
CA GLN A 43 6.23 -10.31 3.97
C GLN A 43 5.48 -11.24 4.92
N LEU A 44 6.20 -12.12 5.62
CA LEU A 44 5.65 -12.93 6.70
C LEU A 44 5.14 -12.04 7.84
N GLY A 45 5.92 -11.04 8.26
CA GLY A 45 5.50 -10.05 9.25
C GLY A 45 4.20 -9.34 8.86
N ARG A 46 4.08 -8.92 7.60
CA ARG A 46 2.84 -8.36 7.04
C ARG A 46 1.65 -9.32 7.16
N ALA A 47 1.85 -10.59 6.78
CA ALA A 47 0.79 -11.60 6.80
C ALA A 47 0.30 -11.90 8.22
N ILE A 48 1.21 -11.94 9.19
CA ILE A 48 0.90 -12.09 10.62
C ILE A 48 0.17 -10.84 11.14
N GLY A 49 0.64 -9.65 10.78
CA GLY A 49 0.02 -8.38 11.16
C GLY A 49 -1.42 -8.24 10.65
N LEU A 50 -1.70 -8.69 9.43
CA LEU A 50 -3.07 -8.72 8.86
C LEU A 50 -4.03 -9.64 9.63
N GLN A 51 -3.52 -10.60 10.40
CA GLN A 51 -4.32 -11.46 11.29
C GLN A 51 -4.51 -10.85 12.69
N GLY A 52 -4.00 -9.65 12.95
CA GLY A 52 -4.08 -8.99 14.25
C GLY A 52 -3.06 -9.50 15.28
N ARG A 53 -2.10 -10.34 14.89
CA ARG A 53 -1.04 -10.89 15.74
C ARG A 53 0.14 -9.92 15.83
N PHE A 54 -0.12 -8.70 16.31
CA PHE A 54 0.82 -7.58 16.23
C PHE A 54 2.13 -7.80 16.98
N GLU A 55 2.10 -8.35 18.19
CA GLU A 55 3.31 -8.62 18.97
C GLU A 55 4.25 -9.62 18.28
N GLU A 56 3.68 -10.62 17.61
CA GLU A 56 4.47 -11.60 16.87
C GLU A 56 5.05 -11.00 15.58
N ALA A 57 4.27 -10.19 14.87
CA ALA A 57 4.76 -9.48 13.70
C ALA A 57 5.91 -8.53 14.06
N ASP A 58 5.78 -7.78 15.15
CA ASP A 58 6.80 -6.86 15.66
C ASP A 58 8.09 -7.61 16.04
N ALA A 59 7.98 -8.69 16.84
CA ALA A 59 9.12 -9.51 17.23
C ALA A 59 9.84 -10.16 16.03
N LEU A 60 9.08 -10.56 15.00
CA LEU A 60 9.67 -11.06 13.76
C LEU A 60 10.44 -9.96 13.02
N LEU A 61 9.83 -8.77 12.84
CA LEU A 61 10.45 -7.64 12.16
C LEU A 61 11.71 -7.15 12.88
N ASP A 62 11.73 -7.20 14.21
CA ASP A 62 12.91 -6.90 15.04
C ASP A 62 14.05 -7.89 14.88
N SER A 63 13.77 -9.12 14.43
CA SER A 63 14.80 -10.14 14.21
C SER A 63 15.51 -10.05 12.86
N ILE A 64 15.02 -9.21 11.94
CA ILE A 64 15.57 -9.07 10.59
C ILE A 64 16.73 -8.07 10.64
N ASP A 65 17.88 -8.46 10.12
CA ASP A 65 18.97 -7.52 9.85
C ASP A 65 18.68 -6.79 8.52
N GLY A 66 18.40 -5.49 8.62
CA GLY A 66 18.14 -4.62 7.48
C GLY A 66 19.30 -3.68 7.15
N GLU A 67 20.45 -3.80 7.82
CA GLU A 67 21.59 -2.91 7.61
C GLU A 67 22.40 -3.30 6.36
N GLU A 68 22.48 -4.60 6.06
CA GLU A 68 23.26 -5.11 4.92
C GLU A 68 22.56 -4.90 3.57
N GLU A 69 21.22 -4.96 3.54
CA GLU A 69 20.42 -4.79 2.32
C GLU A 69 19.39 -3.65 2.48
N PRO A 70 19.66 -2.45 1.90
CA PRO A 70 18.83 -1.27 2.09
C PRO A 70 17.35 -1.43 1.70
N THR A 71 17.03 -2.23 0.67
CA THR A 71 15.63 -2.46 0.28
C THR A 71 14.88 -3.27 1.33
N VAL A 72 15.54 -4.21 2.02
CA VAL A 72 14.96 -4.89 3.19
C VAL A 72 14.69 -3.88 4.31
N GLY A 73 15.60 -2.91 4.52
CA GLY A 73 15.38 -1.79 5.43
C GLY A 73 14.11 -0.98 5.15
N VAL A 74 13.84 -0.62 3.89
CA VAL A 74 12.59 0.06 3.48
C VAL A 74 11.36 -0.77 3.83
N ARG A 75 11.40 -2.08 3.55
CA ARG A 75 10.30 -3.00 3.85
C ARG A 75 10.06 -3.13 5.35
N ILE A 76 11.11 -3.22 6.17
CA ILE A 76 10.97 -3.27 7.64
C ILE A 76 10.25 -2.01 8.14
N LEU A 77 10.64 -0.82 7.67
CA LEU A 77 9.98 0.44 8.04
C LEU A 77 8.49 0.44 7.67
N LEU A 78 8.15 0.01 6.45
CA LEU A 78 6.76 -0.12 6.00
C LEU A 78 5.96 -1.07 6.88
N GLU A 79 6.48 -2.26 7.15
CA GLU A 79 5.72 -3.29 7.86
C GLU A 79 5.58 -2.96 9.35
N ARG A 80 6.62 -2.38 9.99
CA ARG A 80 6.50 -1.84 11.37
C ARG A 80 5.47 -0.71 11.43
N GLY A 81 5.49 0.19 10.45
CA GLY A 81 4.47 1.22 10.33
C GLY A 81 3.06 0.64 10.22
N ARG A 82 2.86 -0.42 9.42
CA ARG A 82 1.56 -1.10 9.30
C ARG A 82 1.11 -1.75 10.59
N VAL A 83 2.02 -2.39 11.34
CA VAL A 83 1.74 -2.97 12.65
C VAL A 83 1.29 -1.89 13.64
N LEU A 84 2.03 -0.78 13.74
CA LEU A 84 1.66 0.35 14.59
C LEU A 84 0.33 0.97 14.19
N ASN A 85 0.12 1.24 12.91
CA ASN A 85 -1.12 1.84 12.43
C ASN A 85 -2.33 0.94 12.71
N SER A 86 -2.22 -0.36 12.41
CA SER A 86 -3.32 -1.33 12.57
C SER A 86 -3.61 -1.65 14.04
N SER A 87 -2.62 -1.51 14.92
CA SER A 87 -2.78 -1.67 16.38
C SER A 87 -3.28 -0.40 17.08
N GLY A 88 -3.61 0.66 16.34
CA GLY A 88 -4.19 1.91 16.88
C GLY A 88 -3.17 3.00 17.22
N HIS A 89 -1.90 2.83 16.85
CA HIS A 89 -0.81 3.76 17.12
C HIS A 89 -0.40 4.55 15.86
N ALA A 90 -1.37 5.07 15.11
CA ALA A 90 -1.16 5.75 13.82
C ALA A 90 -0.10 6.87 13.88
N ALA A 91 -0.13 7.70 14.93
CA ALA A 91 0.85 8.77 15.11
C ALA A 91 2.30 8.28 15.22
N MET A 92 2.52 7.07 15.75
CA MET A 92 3.85 6.45 15.82
C MET A 92 4.27 5.82 14.49
N ALA A 93 3.31 5.47 13.63
CA ALA A 93 3.57 4.91 12.30
C ALA A 93 4.03 5.97 11.29
N VAL A 94 3.54 7.20 11.40
CA VAL A 94 3.88 8.32 10.50
C VAL A 94 5.39 8.47 10.27
N PRO A 95 6.24 8.64 11.29
CA PRO A 95 7.68 8.84 11.07
C PRO A 95 8.36 7.62 10.42
N LEU A 96 7.81 6.41 10.55
CA LEU A 96 8.34 5.23 9.88
C LEU A 96 7.99 5.24 8.39
N PHE A 97 6.77 5.64 8.04
CA PHE A 97 6.37 5.77 6.64
C PHE A 97 7.07 6.93 5.93
N GLU A 98 7.34 8.05 6.62
CA GLU A 98 8.17 9.15 6.08
C GLU A 98 9.57 8.64 5.75
N GLN A 99 10.22 7.94 6.69
CA GLN A 99 11.54 7.34 6.45
C GLN A 99 11.51 6.30 5.33
N ALA A 100 10.47 5.47 5.25
CA ALA A 100 10.33 4.50 4.17
C ALA A 100 10.15 5.17 2.80
N ALA A 101 9.40 6.26 2.73
CA ALA A 101 9.21 7.03 1.49
C ALA A 101 10.51 7.68 1.03
N GLU A 102 11.25 8.33 1.96
CA GLU A 102 12.53 8.99 1.66
C GLU A 102 13.60 7.98 1.25
N LEU A 103 13.77 6.89 2.00
CA LEU A 103 14.75 5.86 1.69
C LEU A 103 14.38 5.13 0.40
N GLY A 104 13.10 4.81 0.19
CA GLY A 104 12.62 4.18 -1.04
C GLY A 104 12.91 5.04 -2.27
N ASP A 105 12.65 6.35 -2.19
CA ASP A 105 12.98 7.28 -3.28
C ASP A 105 14.50 7.34 -3.53
N HIS A 106 15.31 7.47 -2.47
CA HIS A 106 16.75 7.54 -2.59
C HIS A 106 17.37 6.31 -3.26
N LEU A 107 16.80 5.13 -3.00
CA LEU A 107 17.25 3.85 -3.57
C LEU A 107 16.66 3.57 -4.96
N GLY A 108 15.70 4.37 -5.44
CA GLY A 108 14.96 4.09 -6.68
C GLY A 108 13.95 2.94 -6.53
N GLU A 109 13.56 2.61 -5.30
CA GLU A 109 12.50 1.64 -4.97
C GLU A 109 11.12 2.29 -5.14
N GLU A 110 10.82 2.75 -6.35
CA GLU A 110 9.66 3.60 -6.69
C GLU A 110 8.33 2.98 -6.19
N PHE A 111 8.19 1.66 -6.29
CA PHE A 111 7.00 0.96 -5.81
C PHE A 111 6.81 1.09 -4.30
N LEU A 112 7.90 0.95 -3.53
CA LEU A 112 7.89 1.03 -2.08
C LEU A 112 7.72 2.48 -1.60
N ALA A 113 8.31 3.44 -2.31
CA ALA A 113 8.11 4.87 -2.04
C ALA A 113 6.64 5.27 -2.19
N VAL A 114 5.97 4.83 -3.27
CA VAL A 114 4.53 5.07 -3.46
C VAL A 114 3.68 4.35 -2.40
N ASP A 115 4.05 3.11 -2.02
CA ASP A 115 3.36 2.38 -0.96
C ASP A 115 3.47 3.12 0.40
N ALA A 116 4.64 3.69 0.70
CA ALA A 116 4.86 4.47 1.91
C ALA A 116 4.02 5.76 1.94
N LEU A 117 3.98 6.51 0.82
CA LEU A 117 3.14 7.70 0.69
C LEU A 117 1.64 7.37 0.79
N HIS A 118 1.23 6.23 0.23
CA HIS A 118 -0.13 5.73 0.41
C HIS A 118 -0.43 5.44 1.89
N MET A 119 0.50 4.84 2.61
CA MET A 119 0.34 4.56 4.03
C MET A 119 0.35 5.81 4.91
N LEU A 120 1.10 6.85 4.54
CA LEU A 120 1.01 8.17 5.18
C LEU A 120 -0.40 8.75 5.07
N ALA A 121 -1.03 8.64 3.89
CA ALA A 121 -2.39 9.11 3.72
C ALA A 121 -3.42 8.39 4.61
N ILE A 122 -3.12 7.14 5.02
CA ILE A 122 -3.96 6.37 5.95
C ILE A 122 -3.67 6.74 7.40
N ALA A 123 -2.38 6.79 7.79
CA ALA A 123 -1.97 7.01 9.17
C ALA A 123 -2.14 8.48 9.62
N ASP A 124 -1.95 9.43 8.72
CA ASP A 124 -2.09 10.86 8.96
C ASP A 124 -3.34 11.42 8.28
N ALA A 125 -4.51 11.04 8.83
CA ALA A 125 -5.81 11.38 8.27
C ALA A 125 -6.03 12.90 8.10
N ALA A 126 -5.39 13.73 8.93
CA ALA A 126 -5.49 15.19 8.85
C ALA A 126 -4.83 15.75 7.57
N HIS A 127 -3.83 15.05 7.04
CA HIS A 127 -3.11 15.44 5.81
C HIS A 127 -3.31 14.43 4.67
N ALA A 128 -4.31 13.55 4.77
CA ALA A 128 -4.57 12.48 3.80
C ALA A 128 -4.63 12.96 2.34
N GLU A 129 -5.29 14.10 2.09
CA GLU A 129 -5.35 14.70 0.74
C GLU A 129 -3.96 15.09 0.24
N SER A 130 -3.15 15.74 1.09
CA SER A 130 -1.79 16.17 0.72
C SER A 130 -0.92 14.97 0.40
N TRP A 131 -0.92 13.95 1.27
CA TRP A 131 -0.13 12.73 1.05
C TRP A 131 -0.56 11.98 -0.20
N THR A 132 -1.86 11.87 -0.46
CA THR A 132 -2.36 11.21 -1.66
C THR A 132 -1.98 11.98 -2.93
N ARG A 133 -2.00 13.32 -2.90
CA ARG A 133 -1.54 14.14 -4.04
C ARG A 133 -0.04 13.99 -4.28
N SER A 134 0.79 13.97 -3.24
CA SER A 134 2.22 13.70 -3.36
C SER A 134 2.49 12.30 -3.94
N ALA A 135 1.74 11.29 -3.52
CA ALA A 135 1.82 9.94 -4.08
C ALA A 135 1.46 9.90 -5.58
N LEU A 136 0.42 10.63 -5.99
CA LEU A 136 0.01 10.75 -7.40
C LEU A 136 1.06 11.47 -8.24
N GLU A 137 1.62 12.57 -7.73
CA GLU A 137 2.69 13.31 -8.39
C GLU A 137 3.91 12.41 -8.61
N TYR A 138 4.35 11.71 -7.55
CA TYR A 138 5.45 10.76 -7.62
C TYR A 138 5.17 9.61 -8.60
N ALA A 139 4.03 8.93 -8.46
CA ALA A 139 3.68 7.80 -9.32
C ALA A 139 3.51 8.19 -10.81
N SER A 140 3.22 9.47 -11.10
CA SER A 140 3.09 9.96 -12.47
C SER A 140 4.42 10.05 -13.23
N THR A 141 5.56 10.13 -12.52
CA THR A 141 6.90 10.16 -13.14
C THR A 141 7.44 8.76 -13.40
N VAL A 142 6.85 7.73 -12.80
CA VAL A 142 7.31 6.35 -12.86
C VAL A 142 6.90 5.67 -14.17
N HIS A 143 7.81 4.90 -14.76
CA HIS A 143 7.56 4.15 -16.00
C HIS A 143 7.20 2.68 -15.78
N ASP A 144 7.55 2.11 -14.63
CA ASP A 144 7.22 0.72 -14.32
C ASP A 144 5.70 0.48 -14.32
N PRO A 145 5.18 -0.48 -15.11
CA PRO A 145 3.74 -0.75 -15.18
C PRO A 145 3.13 -1.17 -13.84
N ARG A 146 3.89 -1.88 -12.99
CA ARG A 146 3.40 -2.33 -11.69
C ARG A 146 3.24 -1.13 -10.75
N THR A 147 4.21 -0.24 -10.66
CA THR A 147 4.09 0.99 -9.87
C THR A 147 2.98 1.89 -10.40
N ARG A 148 2.83 2.04 -11.72
CA ARG A 148 1.71 2.82 -12.31
C ARG A 148 0.32 2.28 -11.96
N ARG A 149 0.20 1.00 -11.58
CA ARG A 149 -1.07 0.45 -11.09
C ARG A 149 -1.53 1.09 -9.78
N TRP A 150 -0.64 1.70 -9.00
CA TRP A 150 -1.01 2.50 -7.82
C TRP A 150 -1.94 3.66 -8.15
N MET A 151 -1.85 4.22 -9.37
CA MET A 151 -2.72 5.32 -9.79
C MET A 151 -4.21 5.00 -9.60
N VAL A 152 -4.60 3.74 -9.76
CA VAL A 152 -5.98 3.29 -9.53
C VAL A 152 -6.41 3.51 -8.08
N ALA A 153 -5.63 3.00 -7.13
CA ALA A 153 -5.95 3.08 -5.71
C ALA A 153 -5.81 4.53 -5.19
N LEU A 154 -4.77 5.25 -5.63
CA LEU A 154 -4.52 6.63 -5.20
C LEU A 154 -5.63 7.58 -5.64
N HIS A 155 -6.06 7.54 -6.90
CA HIS A 155 -7.18 8.34 -7.37
C HIS A 155 -8.49 7.96 -6.66
N ASN A 156 -8.75 6.66 -6.46
CA ASN A 156 -9.92 6.24 -5.70
C ASN A 156 -9.91 6.77 -4.25
N ASN A 157 -8.76 6.72 -3.57
CA ASN A 157 -8.62 7.23 -2.21
C ASN A 157 -8.79 8.75 -2.14
N LEU A 158 -8.19 9.50 -3.08
CA LEU A 158 -8.38 10.94 -3.16
C LEU A 158 -9.86 11.28 -3.41
N GLY A 159 -10.52 10.56 -4.31
CA GLY A 159 -11.96 10.69 -4.54
C GLY A 159 -12.78 10.45 -3.27
N ARG A 160 -12.47 9.42 -2.49
CA ARG A 160 -13.13 9.14 -1.20
C ARG A 160 -12.92 10.27 -0.19
N THR A 161 -11.70 10.78 -0.06
CA THR A 161 -11.37 11.92 0.82
C THR A 161 -12.17 13.18 0.43
N LEU A 162 -12.17 13.53 -0.85
CA LEU A 162 -12.91 14.69 -1.36
C LEU A 162 -14.43 14.53 -1.20
N HIS A 163 -14.95 13.34 -1.47
CA HIS A 163 -16.38 13.04 -1.32
C HIS A 163 -16.81 13.18 0.16
N GLY A 164 -16.01 12.66 1.09
CA GLY A 164 -16.24 12.82 2.53
C GLY A 164 -16.22 14.28 3.00
N ALA A 165 -15.42 15.14 2.34
CA ALA A 165 -15.38 16.58 2.57
C ALA A 165 -16.51 17.36 1.86
N GLY A 166 -17.45 16.69 1.19
CA GLY A 166 -18.53 17.33 0.43
C GLY A 166 -18.11 17.93 -0.92
N ARG A 167 -16.85 17.77 -1.33
CA ARG A 167 -16.30 18.24 -2.61
C ARG A 167 -16.63 17.25 -3.73
N ARG A 168 -17.92 16.95 -3.91
CA ARG A 168 -18.40 15.83 -4.75
C ARG A 168 -18.02 15.94 -6.22
N THR A 169 -18.03 17.15 -6.79
CA THR A 169 -17.61 17.36 -8.19
C THR A 169 -16.13 17.03 -8.39
N GLU A 170 -15.27 17.41 -7.45
CA GLU A 170 -13.85 17.07 -7.50
C GLU A 170 -13.63 15.58 -7.28
N ALA A 171 -14.38 14.98 -6.34
CA ALA A 171 -14.35 13.53 -6.12
C ALA A 171 -14.71 12.74 -7.38
N MET A 172 -15.72 13.18 -8.14
CA MET A 172 -16.12 12.56 -9.41
C MET A 172 -14.96 12.52 -10.42
N VAL A 173 -14.19 13.61 -10.54
CA VAL A 173 -13.02 13.66 -11.43
C VAL A 173 -12.00 12.59 -11.03
N GLU A 174 -11.72 12.46 -9.74
CA GLU A 174 -10.77 11.47 -9.24
C GLU A 174 -11.27 10.03 -9.45
N PHE A 175 -12.55 9.75 -9.23
CA PHE A 175 -13.11 8.42 -9.52
C PHE A 175 -13.05 8.06 -11.02
N GLN A 176 -13.29 9.02 -11.91
CA GLN A 176 -13.13 8.83 -13.36
C GLN A 176 -11.67 8.57 -13.76
N LEU A 177 -10.72 9.25 -13.11
CA LEU A 177 -9.29 8.97 -13.30
C LEU A 177 -8.93 7.57 -12.80
N ALA A 178 -9.45 7.15 -11.65
CA ALA A 178 -9.27 5.80 -11.14
C ALA A 178 -9.80 4.74 -12.13
N GLU A 179 -10.97 4.95 -12.73
CA GLU A 179 -11.53 4.06 -13.76
C GLU A 179 -10.63 4.00 -15.00
N GLN A 180 -10.21 5.14 -15.54
CA GLN A 180 -9.33 5.19 -16.71
C GLN A 180 -8.01 4.43 -16.48
N TRP A 181 -7.43 4.55 -15.29
CA TRP A 181 -6.24 3.77 -14.93
C TRP A 181 -6.57 2.29 -14.73
N ALA A 182 -7.72 1.96 -14.14
CA ALA A 182 -8.13 0.57 -13.94
C ALA A 182 -8.34 -0.16 -15.28
N GLU A 183 -8.84 0.52 -16.30
CA GLU A 183 -8.97 -0.03 -17.67
C GLU A 183 -7.62 -0.26 -18.34
N ARG A 184 -6.63 0.60 -18.08
CA ARG A 184 -5.30 0.51 -18.69
C ARG A 184 -4.39 -0.54 -18.03
N VAL A 185 -4.36 -0.58 -16.70
CA VAL A 185 -3.37 -1.34 -15.92
C VAL A 185 -3.95 -2.08 -14.71
N GLY A 186 -5.25 -1.92 -14.42
CA GLY A 186 -5.89 -2.53 -13.26
C GLY A 186 -6.37 -3.96 -13.50
N THR A 187 -6.80 -4.60 -12.42
CA THR A 187 -7.56 -5.87 -12.48
C THR A 187 -9.04 -5.63 -12.75
N LEU A 188 -9.76 -6.68 -13.16
CA LEU A 188 -11.22 -6.65 -13.28
C LEU A 188 -11.89 -6.16 -12.00
N LYS A 189 -11.44 -6.64 -10.83
CA LYS A 189 -11.96 -6.19 -9.54
C LYS A 189 -11.76 -4.69 -9.32
N GLN A 190 -10.62 -4.15 -9.72
CA GLN A 190 -10.37 -2.70 -9.63
C GLN A 190 -11.23 -1.88 -10.59
N GLN A 191 -11.52 -2.40 -11.79
CA GLN A 191 -12.44 -1.74 -12.73
C GLN A 191 -13.88 -1.71 -12.18
N GLU A 192 -14.33 -2.81 -11.57
CA GLU A 192 -15.63 -2.88 -10.91
C GLU A 192 -15.73 -1.87 -9.76
N LEU A 193 -14.74 -1.84 -8.88
CA LEU A 193 -14.70 -0.92 -7.75
C LEU A 193 -14.70 0.56 -8.19
N ALA A 194 -13.98 0.90 -9.26
CA ALA A 194 -13.97 2.26 -9.79
C ALA A 194 -15.35 2.68 -10.33
N ARG A 195 -16.03 1.78 -11.07
CA ARG A 195 -17.40 2.01 -11.56
C ARG A 195 -18.41 2.16 -10.43
N GLU A 196 -18.29 1.34 -9.40
CA GLU A 196 -19.13 1.43 -8.20
C GLU A 196 -18.97 2.79 -7.51
N ALA A 197 -17.72 3.28 -7.38
CA ALA A 197 -17.43 4.58 -6.78
C ALA A 197 -18.03 5.74 -7.59
N ILE A 198 -17.96 5.69 -8.93
CA ILE A 198 -18.60 6.68 -9.82
C ILE A 198 -20.12 6.68 -9.59
N GLN A 199 -20.78 5.53 -9.65
CA GLN A 199 -22.23 5.43 -9.47
C GLN A 199 -22.69 5.93 -8.09
N GLU A 200 -21.90 5.67 -7.05
CA GLU A 200 -22.16 6.20 -5.72
C GLU A 200 -22.06 7.73 -5.67
N CYS A 201 -21.03 8.29 -6.29
CA CYS A 201 -20.84 9.75 -6.36
C CYS A 201 -21.94 10.43 -7.19
N GLU A 202 -22.40 9.83 -8.29
CA GLU A 202 -23.53 10.30 -9.10
C GLU A 202 -24.81 10.42 -8.26
N ARG A 203 -25.13 9.39 -7.47
CA ARG A 203 -26.29 9.42 -6.57
C ARG A 203 -26.18 10.53 -5.52
N SER A 204 -24.98 10.74 -4.98
CA SER A 204 -24.68 11.78 -4.00
C SER A 204 -24.89 13.19 -4.58
N LEU A 205 -24.40 13.43 -5.81
CA LEU A 205 -24.59 14.69 -6.54
C LEU A 205 -26.05 14.96 -6.88
N ALA A 206 -26.79 13.94 -7.31
CA ALA A 206 -28.22 14.08 -7.61
C ALA A 206 -29.04 14.42 -6.36
N ALA A 207 -28.70 13.84 -5.20
CA ALA A 207 -29.35 14.14 -3.93
C ALA A 207 -29.08 15.58 -3.45
N GLU A 208 -27.85 16.07 -3.64
CA GLU A 208 -27.48 17.47 -3.34
C GLU A 208 -28.26 18.47 -4.21
N ALA A 209 -28.42 18.19 -5.50
CA ALA A 209 -29.18 19.05 -6.40
C ALA A 209 -30.71 19.07 -6.11
N ALA A 210 -31.22 18.08 -5.37
CA ALA A 210 -32.62 17.98 -4.99
C ALA A 210 -32.94 18.64 -3.64
N THR A 211 -31.94 19.15 -2.93
CA THR A 211 -32.04 19.81 -1.61
C THR A 211 -32.03 21.32 -1.77
#